data_AF-A0A645IBL3-F1
#
_entry.id   AF-A0A645IBL3-F1
#
_cell.length_a   1.000
_cell.length_b   1.000
_cell.length_c   1.000
_cell.angle_alpha   90.00
_cell.angle_beta   90.00
_cell.angle_gamma   90.00
#
_symmetry.space_group_name_H-M   'P 1'
#
loop_
_entity.id
_entity.type
_entity.pdbx_description
1 polymer ?
#
loop_
_entity_poly.entity_id
_entity_poly.type
_entity_poly.pdbx_seq_one_letter_code
_entity_poly.pdbx_strand_id
1 'polypeptide(L)'
;MIIFFISDGFTNKKYLKAESIKAVLFLSVITIILNIIIIGVFDYSVVERLPSPYLASIKDMSVFNTFQKAEPIAVALWVIEDFILFSVFAYAFLSILKSLLSLSDVKFLIMPMLIFVYFFSLFIAESRFELENFSNIIAIPTNIILFIILPVILLIIGKIRKKI
;
A
#
# COMPACT_ATOMS: atom_id res chain seq x y z
N MET A 1 1.56 -8.54 5.11
CA MET A 1 0.92 -9.67 4.39
C MET A 1 1.42 -9.83 2.95
N ILE A 2 1.81 -8.75 2.22
CA ILE A 2 2.49 -8.85 0.91
C ILE A 2 3.77 -9.72 1.00
N ILE A 3 4.54 -9.57 2.07
CA ILE A 3 5.71 -10.42 2.38
C ILE A 3 5.34 -11.91 2.49
N PHE A 4 4.12 -12.24 2.93
CA PHE A 4 3.69 -13.64 3.12
C PHE A 4 3.29 -14.29 1.80
N PHE A 5 2.72 -13.52 0.86
CA PHE A 5 2.42 -14.00 -0.49
C PHE A 5 3.69 -14.17 -1.33
N ILE A 6 4.68 -13.30 -1.11
CA ILE A 6 6.03 -13.41 -1.66
C ILE A 6 6.82 -14.56 -0.98
N SER A 7 6.52 -14.87 0.29
CA SER A 7 7.21 -15.90 1.09
C SER A 7 7.03 -17.32 0.56
N ASP A 8 6.00 -17.63 -0.23
CA ASP A 8 5.86 -18.97 -0.82
C ASP A 8 6.95 -19.27 -1.86
N GLY A 9 7.63 -18.23 -2.39
CA GLY A 9 8.81 -18.37 -3.25
C GLY A 9 10.16 -18.49 -2.51
N PHE A 10 10.20 -18.29 -1.18
CA PHE A 10 11.44 -18.28 -0.41
C PHE A 10 11.61 -19.54 0.44
N THR A 11 12.66 -20.30 0.15
CA THR A 11 12.99 -21.61 0.73
C THR A 11 13.24 -21.59 2.26
N ASN A 12 13.44 -20.42 2.87
CA ASN A 12 13.89 -20.30 4.26
C ASN A 12 13.05 -19.33 5.13
N LYS A 13 11.91 -19.83 5.63
CA LYS A 13 10.90 -19.08 6.40
C LYS A 13 11.40 -18.44 7.71
N LYS A 14 12.49 -18.93 8.30
CA LYS A 14 13.08 -18.37 9.55
C LYS A 14 13.87 -17.08 9.30
N TYR A 15 14.65 -17.02 8.22
CA TYR A 15 15.40 -15.82 7.84
C TYR A 15 14.47 -14.69 7.42
N LEU A 16 13.39 -15.02 6.70
CA LEU A 16 12.37 -14.04 6.32
C LEU A 16 11.78 -13.28 7.50
N LYS A 17 11.49 -13.94 8.63
CA LYS A 17 10.91 -13.25 9.80
C LYS A 17 11.86 -12.23 10.40
N ALA A 18 13.13 -12.60 10.60
CA ALA A 18 14.13 -11.72 11.18
C ALA A 18 14.43 -10.51 10.27
N GLU A 19 14.59 -10.76 8.96
CA GLU A 19 14.86 -9.71 7.98
C GLU A 19 13.64 -8.80 7.76
N SER A 20 12.42 -9.35 7.79
CA SER A 20 11.19 -8.55 7.71
C SER A 20 11.05 -7.61 8.90
N ILE A 21 11.37 -8.07 10.12
CA ILE A 21 11.30 -7.23 11.32
C ILE A 21 12.31 -6.08 11.24
N LYS A 22 13.55 -6.36 10.80
CA LYS A 22 14.56 -5.31 10.59
C LYS A 22 14.11 -4.30 9.55
N ALA A 23 13.56 -4.75 8.42
CA ALA A 23 13.06 -3.87 7.38
C ALA A 23 11.90 -2.99 7.87
N VAL A 24 10.95 -3.56 8.61
CA VAL A 24 9.83 -2.80 9.19
C VAL A 24 10.32 -1.75 10.18
N LEU A 25 11.27 -2.08 11.05
CA LEU A 25 11.87 -1.13 11.99
C LEU A 25 12.64 -0.01 11.27
N PHE A 26 13.39 -0.35 10.23
CA PHE A 26 14.12 0.64 9.45
C PHE A 26 13.17 1.62 8.75
N LEU A 27 12.13 1.10 8.10
CA LEU A 27 11.12 1.91 7.43
C LEU A 27 10.34 2.78 8.44
N SER A 28 10.00 2.26 9.62
CA SER A 28 9.27 3.06 10.61
C SER A 28 10.11 4.23 11.14
N VAL A 29 11.40 4.00 11.40
CA VAL A 29 12.32 5.06 11.85
C VAL A 29 12.47 6.15 10.78
N ILE A 30 12.68 5.77 9.52
CA ILE A 30 12.78 6.74 8.42
C ILE A 30 11.49 7.56 8.30
N THR A 31 10.34 6.92 8.34
CA THR A 31 9.04 7.60 8.25
C THR A 31 8.84 8.58 9.40
N ILE A 32 9.22 8.23 10.62
CA ILE A 32 9.13 9.13 11.78
C ILE A 32 10.04 10.35 11.58
N ILE A 33 11.29 10.14 11.16
CA ILE A 33 12.24 11.23 10.90
C ILE A 33 11.69 12.19 9.83
N LEU A 34 11.14 11.65 8.74
CA LEU A 34 10.53 12.45 7.68
C LEU A 34 9.35 13.29 8.21
N ASN A 35 8.47 12.71 9.02
CA ASN A 35 7.35 13.45 9.60
C ASN A 35 7.83 14.58 10.53
N ILE A 36 8.85 14.34 11.35
CA ILE A 36 9.43 15.38 12.22
C ILE A 36 10.01 16.53 11.38
N ILE A 37 10.74 16.23 10.30
CA ILE A 37 11.29 17.25 9.41
C ILE A 37 10.17 18.07 8.77
N ILE A 38 9.12 17.41 8.27
CA ILE A 38 7.98 18.09 7.63
C ILE A 38 7.26 19.01 8.62
N ILE A 39 7.01 18.57 9.86
CA ILE A 39 6.41 19.41 10.91
C ILE A 39 7.35 20.53 11.37
N GLY A 40 8.67 20.33 11.26
CA GLY A 40 9.65 21.37 11.54
C GLY A 40 9.73 22.44 10.44
N VAL A 41 9.41 22.09 9.20
CA VAL A 41 9.40 23.00 8.04
C VAL A 41 8.04 23.70 7.90
N PHE A 42 6.95 22.95 8.06
CA PHE A 42 5.59 23.44 8.04
C PHE A 42 5.02 23.34 9.45
N ASP A 43 4.61 24.45 10.05
CA ASP A 43 3.93 24.44 11.36
C ASP A 43 2.80 23.39 11.38
N TYR A 44 2.54 22.83 12.56
CA TYR A 44 1.56 21.75 12.75
C TYR A 44 0.18 22.03 12.11
N SER A 45 -0.29 23.28 12.22
CA SER A 45 -1.58 23.71 11.67
C SER A 45 -1.65 23.72 10.15
N VAL A 46 -0.50 23.83 9.48
CA VAL A 46 -0.38 23.80 8.02
C VAL A 46 -0.29 22.35 7.53
N VAL A 47 0.49 21.51 8.22
CA VAL A 47 0.60 20.07 7.93
C VAL A 47 -0.74 19.36 8.01
N GLU A 48 -1.56 19.66 9.02
CA GLU A 48 -2.87 19.04 9.21
C GLU A 48 -3.85 19.35 8.05
N ARG A 49 -3.69 20.50 7.41
CA ARG A 49 -4.57 20.95 6.31
C ARG A 49 -4.04 20.59 4.93
N LEU A 50 -2.80 20.11 4.85
CA LEU A 50 -2.17 19.72 3.60
C LEU A 50 -2.55 18.27 3.29
N PRO A 51 -3.16 18.00 2.11
CA PRO A 51 -3.52 16.63 1.73
C PRO A 51 -2.28 15.73 1.50
N SER A 52 -1.12 16.33 1.23
CA SER A 52 0.16 15.63 1.19
C SER A 52 1.29 16.58 1.61
N PRO A 53 1.62 16.62 2.93
CA PRO A 53 2.66 17.49 3.47
C PRO A 53 4.05 17.22 2.86
N TYR A 54 4.32 15.97 2.50
CA TYR A 54 5.56 15.56 1.84
C TYR A 54 5.70 16.17 0.43
N LEU A 55 4.65 16.12 -0.40
CA LEU A 55 4.70 16.73 -1.73
C LEU A 55 4.81 18.25 -1.65
N ALA A 56 4.11 18.88 -0.70
CA ALA A 56 4.22 20.31 -0.46
C ALA A 56 5.67 20.70 -0.12
N SER A 57 6.34 19.90 0.73
CA SER A 57 7.76 20.08 1.06
C SER A 57 8.66 20.01 -0.18
N ILE A 58 8.48 19.02 -1.04
CA ILE A 58 9.29 18.86 -2.26
C ILE A 58 9.06 20.00 -3.26
N LYS A 59 7.83 20.51 -3.32
CA LYS A 59 7.47 21.63 -4.19
C LYS A 59 8.13 22.94 -3.76
N ASP A 60 8.25 23.16 -2.45
CA ASP A 60 8.89 24.35 -1.88
C ASP A 60 10.43 24.23 -1.83
N MET A 61 10.98 23.03 -1.96
CA MET A 61 12.42 22.79 -2.03
C MET A 61 13.01 23.25 -3.38
N SER A 62 13.63 24.43 -3.37
CA SER A 62 14.55 24.84 -4.43
C SER A 62 15.94 24.21 -4.18
N VAL A 63 16.38 23.34 -5.09
CA VAL A 63 17.68 22.68 -4.98
C VAL A 63 18.69 23.48 -5.82
N PHE A 64 19.64 24.14 -5.14
CA PHE A 64 20.81 24.81 -5.74
C PHE A 64 20.52 25.89 -6.82
N ASN A 65 19.46 26.70 -6.69
CA ASN A 65 19.11 27.83 -7.59
C ASN A 65 19.02 27.51 -9.11
N THR A 66 19.27 26.26 -9.51
CA THR A 66 19.40 25.77 -10.90
C THR A 66 18.43 24.63 -11.16
N PHE A 67 18.18 23.75 -10.17
CA PHE A 67 17.11 22.77 -10.20
C PHE A 67 15.89 23.35 -9.51
N GLN A 68 15.15 24.17 -10.25
CA GLN A 68 14.05 24.97 -9.69
C GLN A 68 12.87 24.14 -9.18
N LYS A 69 12.72 22.85 -9.57
CA LYS A 69 11.63 21.98 -9.08
C LYS A 69 12.06 20.51 -9.09
N ALA A 70 12.27 19.90 -7.92
CA ALA A 70 12.44 18.46 -7.78
C ALA A 70 11.09 17.69 -7.84
N GLU A 71 9.97 18.42 -7.77
CA GLU A 71 8.60 17.90 -7.81
C GLU A 71 8.33 16.95 -8.98
N PRO A 72 8.70 17.24 -10.25
CA PRO A 72 8.39 16.33 -11.36
C PRO A 72 9.07 14.97 -11.24
N ILE A 73 10.29 14.92 -10.67
CA ILE A 73 11.04 13.68 -10.47
C ILE A 73 10.37 12.83 -9.38
N ALA A 74 9.97 13.47 -8.27
CA ALA A 74 9.27 12.80 -7.19
C ALA A 74 7.93 12.22 -7.64
N VAL A 75 7.15 12.99 -8.41
CA VAL A 75 5.88 12.50 -8.99
C VAL A 75 6.11 11.35 -9.96
N ALA A 76 7.14 11.41 -10.82
CA ALA A 76 7.44 10.33 -11.74
C ALA A 76 7.82 9.03 -11.02
N LEU A 77 8.66 9.10 -9.98
CA LEU A 77 9.01 7.94 -9.15
C LEU A 77 7.79 7.35 -8.45
N TRP A 78 6.92 8.20 -7.92
CA TRP A 78 5.69 7.75 -7.27
C TRP A 78 4.75 7.05 -8.26
N VAL A 79 4.54 7.60 -9.47
CA VAL A 79 3.71 6.93 -10.49
C VAL A 79 4.27 5.54 -10.86
N ILE A 80 5.60 5.40 -10.94
CA ILE A 80 6.24 4.11 -11.19
C ILE A 80 5.97 3.13 -10.03
N GLU A 81 6.09 3.59 -8.79
CA GLU A 81 5.77 2.79 -7.60
C GLU A 81 4.33 2.29 -7.64
N ASP A 82 3.36 3.18 -7.84
CA ASP A 82 1.94 2.84 -7.90
C ASP A 82 1.66 1.83 -9.03
N PHE A 83 2.31 1.99 -10.18
CA PHE A 83 2.17 1.06 -11.31
C PHE A 83 2.70 -0.34 -11.00
N ILE A 84 3.85 -0.44 -10.32
CA ILE A 84 4.41 -1.73 -9.89
C ILE A 84 3.46 -2.38 -8.87
N LEU A 85 2.99 -1.62 -7.89
CA LEU A 85 2.11 -2.10 -6.83
C LEU A 85 0.77 -2.60 -7.40
N PHE A 86 0.19 -1.84 -8.33
CA PHE A 86 -1.00 -2.23 -9.07
C PHE A 86 -0.80 -3.55 -9.84
N SER A 87 0.34 -3.68 -10.53
CA SER A 87 0.67 -4.88 -11.30
C SER A 87 0.78 -6.13 -10.40
N VAL A 88 1.42 -5.99 -9.24
CA VAL A 88 1.55 -7.08 -8.26
C VAL A 88 0.19 -7.48 -7.69
N PHE A 89 -0.67 -6.52 -7.35
CA PHE A 89 -2.02 -6.83 -6.87
C PHE A 89 -2.91 -7.45 -7.92
N ALA A 90 -2.87 -6.96 -9.16
CA ALA A 90 -3.55 -7.56 -10.29
C ALA A 90 -3.14 -9.03 -10.48
N TYR A 91 -1.83 -9.31 -10.43
CA TYR A 91 -1.33 -10.68 -10.50
C TYR A 91 -1.79 -11.55 -9.33
N ALA A 92 -1.71 -11.04 -8.09
CA ALA A 92 -2.15 -11.76 -6.90
C ALA A 92 -3.65 -12.09 -6.96
N PHE A 93 -4.48 -11.13 -7.39
CA PHE A 93 -5.92 -11.32 -7.55
C PHE A 93 -6.25 -12.38 -8.60
N LEU A 94 -5.62 -12.33 -9.77
CA LEU A 94 -5.79 -13.34 -10.82
C LEU A 94 -5.32 -14.73 -10.36
N SER A 95 -4.24 -14.81 -9.57
CA SER A 95 -3.77 -16.06 -8.99
C SER A 95 -4.79 -16.67 -8.01
N ILE A 96 -5.38 -15.83 -7.15
CA ILE A 96 -6.45 -16.25 -6.24
C ILE A 96 -7.67 -16.73 -7.03
N LEU A 97 -8.10 -15.98 -8.05
CA LEU A 97 -9.20 -16.38 -8.92
C LEU A 97 -8.93 -17.70 -9.66
N LYS A 98 -7.69 -17.88 -10.14
CA LYS A 98 -7.26 -19.13 -10.78
C LYS A 98 -7.48 -20.32 -9.84
N SER A 99 -7.03 -20.18 -8.59
CA SER A 99 -7.16 -21.23 -7.57
C SER A 99 -8.62 -21.46 -7.16
N LEU A 100 -9.43 -20.40 -7.09
CA LEU A 100 -10.82 -20.49 -6.65
C LEU A 100 -11.73 -21.13 -7.71
N LEU A 101 -11.49 -20.80 -8.98
CA LEU A 101 -12.27 -21.30 -10.13
C LEU A 101 -11.63 -22.51 -10.82
N SER A 102 -10.47 -22.98 -10.33
CA SER A 102 -9.70 -24.11 -10.91
C SER A 102 -9.40 -23.94 -12.42
N LEU A 103 -9.10 -22.71 -12.84
CA LEU A 103 -8.84 -22.37 -14.24
C LEU A 103 -7.42 -22.76 -14.66
N SER A 104 -7.26 -23.23 -15.90
CA SER A 104 -5.94 -23.56 -16.47
C SER A 104 -5.13 -22.31 -16.83
N ASP A 105 -5.80 -21.30 -17.39
CA ASP A 105 -5.23 -20.01 -17.77
C ASP A 105 -6.15 -18.86 -17.32
N VAL A 106 -5.54 -17.72 -16.96
CA VAL A 106 -6.22 -16.49 -16.51
C VAL A 106 -5.92 -15.30 -17.42
N LYS A 107 -5.14 -15.48 -18.51
CA LYS A 107 -4.84 -14.40 -19.45
C LYS A 107 -6.08 -13.72 -20.02
N PHE A 108 -7.13 -14.49 -20.31
CA PHE A 108 -8.39 -13.94 -20.81
C PHE A 108 -9.10 -13.05 -19.77
N LEU A 109 -8.87 -13.27 -18.47
CA LEU A 109 -9.48 -12.50 -17.38
C LEU A 109 -8.76 -11.17 -17.11
N ILE A 110 -7.56 -10.95 -17.67
CA ILE A 110 -6.80 -9.71 -17.48
C ILE A 110 -7.61 -8.52 -17.99
N MET A 111 -8.13 -8.60 -19.22
CA MET A 111 -8.86 -7.49 -19.84
C MET A 111 -10.17 -7.15 -19.09
N PRO A 112 -11.06 -8.12 -18.78
CA PRO A 112 -12.23 -7.87 -17.95
C PRO A 112 -11.89 -7.30 -16.57
N MET A 113 -10.82 -7.77 -15.93
CA MET A 113 -10.38 -7.27 -14.63
C MET A 113 -9.96 -5.79 -14.72
N LEU A 114 -9.15 -5.42 -15.71
CA LEU A 114 -8.72 -4.02 -15.88
C LEU A 114 -9.90 -3.07 -16.13
N ILE A 115 -10.85 -3.50 -16.98
CA ILE A 115 -12.09 -2.75 -17.24
C ILE A 115 -12.89 -2.61 -15.93
N PHE A 116 -13.06 -3.70 -15.19
CA PHE A 116 -13.79 -3.68 -13.93
C PHE A 116 -13.15 -2.74 -12.91
N VAL A 117 -11.83 -2.80 -12.73
CA VAL A 117 -11.09 -1.90 -11.84
C VAL A 117 -11.26 -0.44 -12.25
N TYR A 118 -11.20 -0.12 -13.55
CA TYR A 118 -11.36 1.24 -14.05
C TYR A 118 -12.73 1.82 -13.68
N PHE A 119 -13.82 1.09 -14.00
CA PHE A 119 -15.17 1.54 -13.65
C PHE A 119 -15.39 1.59 -12.14
N PHE A 120 -14.84 0.62 -11.40
CA PHE A 120 -14.95 0.59 -9.94
C PHE A 120 -14.21 1.77 -9.30
N SER A 121 -13.07 2.18 -9.85
CA SER A 121 -12.34 3.37 -9.40
C SER A 121 -13.16 4.65 -9.58
N LEU A 122 -13.90 4.79 -10.67
CA LEU A 122 -14.79 5.94 -10.89
C LEU A 122 -15.96 5.94 -9.91
N PHE A 123 -16.44 4.76 -9.51
CA PHE A 123 -17.54 4.64 -8.56
C PHE A 123 -17.13 4.93 -7.11
N ILE A 124 -15.87 4.71 -6.73
CA ILE A 124 -15.40 4.89 -5.34
C ILE A 124 -15.37 6.37 -4.95
N ALA A 125 -14.76 7.22 -5.77
CA ALA A 125 -14.64 8.64 -5.48
C ALA A 125 -14.31 9.42 -6.75
N GLU A 126 -15.05 10.50 -6.99
CA GLU A 126 -14.74 11.45 -8.08
C GLU A 126 -13.85 12.60 -7.56
N SER A 127 -13.93 12.89 -6.26
CA SER A 127 -13.14 13.93 -5.61
C SER A 127 -12.22 13.38 -4.51
N ARG A 128 -11.15 14.13 -4.20
CA ARG A 128 -10.23 13.80 -3.11
C ARG A 128 -10.92 13.76 -1.75
N PHE A 129 -11.90 14.65 -1.52
CA PHE A 129 -12.66 14.68 -0.27
C PHE A 129 -13.54 13.44 -0.10
N GLU A 130 -14.19 12.99 -1.17
CA GLU A 130 -14.96 11.74 -1.16
C GLU A 130 -14.06 10.54 -0.91
N LEU A 131 -12.87 10.51 -1.52
CA LEU A 131 -11.89 9.45 -1.31
C LEU A 131 -11.41 9.39 0.13
N GLU A 132 -11.15 10.54 0.77
CA GLU A 132 -10.77 10.62 2.17
C GLU A 132 -11.89 10.12 3.09
N ASN A 133 -13.13 10.54 2.82
CA ASN A 133 -14.30 10.07 3.57
C ASN A 133 -14.52 8.56 3.40
N PHE A 134 -14.42 8.05 2.17
CA PHE A 134 -14.46 6.61 1.88
C PHE A 134 -13.35 5.86 2.61
N SER A 135 -12.14 6.41 2.62
CA SER A 135 -11.00 5.81 3.32
C SER A 135 -11.27 5.69 4.81
N ASN A 136 -11.74 6.77 5.45
CA ASN A 136 -11.98 6.81 6.89
C ASN A 136 -13.15 5.92 7.32
N ILE A 137 -14.24 5.91 6.55
CA ILE A 137 -15.47 5.17 6.91
C ILE A 137 -15.39 3.69 6.51
N ILE A 138 -14.78 3.38 5.36
CA ILE A 138 -14.84 2.04 4.78
C ILE A 138 -13.45 1.40 4.75
N ALA A 139 -12.46 2.05 4.12
CA ALA A 139 -11.17 1.41 3.89
C ALA A 139 -10.43 1.07 5.20
N ILE A 140 -10.39 1.99 6.16
CA ILE A 140 -9.71 1.78 7.45
C ILE A 140 -10.38 0.64 8.24
N PRO A 141 -11.70 0.65 8.48
CA PRO A 141 -12.34 -0.48 9.17
C PRO A 141 -12.17 -1.81 8.44
N THR A 142 -12.32 -1.84 7.12
CA THR A 142 -12.12 -3.07 6.33
C THR A 142 -10.69 -3.59 6.44
N ASN A 143 -9.69 -2.71 6.41
CA ASN A 143 -8.29 -3.07 6.60
C ASN A 143 -8.06 -3.67 8.00
N ILE A 144 -8.62 -3.08 9.05
CA ILE A 144 -8.50 -3.62 10.42
C ILE A 144 -9.12 -5.03 10.50
N ILE A 145 -10.30 -5.23 9.91
CA ILE A 145 -10.97 -6.53 9.92
C ILE A 145 -10.14 -7.58 9.18
N LEU A 146 -9.65 -7.27 7.98
CA LEU A 146 -8.91 -8.23 7.15
C LEU A 146 -7.50 -8.50 7.67
N PHE A 147 -6.79 -7.49 8.16
CA PHE A 147 -5.38 -7.62 8.53
C PHE A 147 -5.15 -7.95 10.01
N ILE A 148 -6.10 -7.68 10.90
CA ILE A 148 -5.96 -7.93 12.34
C ILE A 148 -6.97 -8.98 12.80
N ILE A 149 -8.27 -8.76 12.56
CA ILE A 149 -9.31 -9.63 13.12
C ILE A 149 -9.26 -11.02 12.49
N LEU A 150 -9.21 -11.09 11.15
CA LEU A 150 -9.17 -12.35 10.41
C LEU A 150 -7.99 -13.27 10.79
N PRO A 151 -6.72 -12.80 10.86
CA PRO A 151 -5.63 -13.65 11.32
C PRO A 151 -5.75 -14.05 12.80
N VAL A 152 -6.28 -13.19 13.68
CA VAL A 152 -6.52 -13.56 15.08
C VAL A 152 -7.55 -14.69 15.18
N ILE A 153 -8.65 -14.60 14.42
CA ILE A 153 -9.67 -15.66 14.36
C ILE A 153 -9.04 -16.97 13.84
N LEU A 154 -8.26 -16.90 12.75
CA LEU A 154 -7.58 -18.07 12.20
C LEU A 154 -6.60 -18.70 13.21
N LEU A 155 -5.88 -17.90 13.99
CA LEU A 155 -5.00 -18.38 15.06
C LEU A 155 -5.79 -19.07 16.18
N ILE A 156 -6.92 -18.50 16.59
CA ILE A 156 -7.80 -19.10 17.60
C ILE A 156 -8.33 -20.44 17.11
N ILE A 157 -8.86 -20.50 15.88
CA ILE A 157 -9.38 -21.74 15.27
C ILE A 157 -8.25 -22.77 15.13
N GLY A 158 -7.06 -22.35 14.72
CA GLY A 158 -5.88 -23.22 14.59
C GLY A 158 -5.49 -23.86 15.92
N LYS A 159 -5.49 -23.08 17.01
CA LYS A 159 -5.19 -23.53 18.37
C LYS A 159 -6.25 -24.49 18.91
N ILE A 160 -7.54 -24.21 18.65
CA ILE A 160 -8.66 -25.10 19.01
C ILE A 160 -8.56 -26.43 18.26
N ARG A 161 -8.16 -26.40 16.98
CA ARG A 161 -8.00 -27.60 16.15
C ARG A 161 -6.67 -28.35 16.36
N LYS A 162 -5.78 -27.89 17.26
CA LYS A 162 -4.43 -28.44 17.49
C LYS A 162 -3.58 -28.60 16.22
N LYS A 163 -3.84 -27.81 15.18
CA LYS A 163 -3.03 -27.78 13.94
C LYS A 163 -1.86 -26.79 14.02
N ILE A 164 -1.86 -25.96 15.06
CA ILE A 164 -0.85 -24.97 15.47
C ILE A 164 -0.81 -25.03 17.00
#